data_AF-A0A7H0H068-F1
#
_entry.id   AF-A0A7H0H068-F1
#
_cell.length_a   1.000
_cell.length_b   1.000
_cell.length_c   1.000
_cell.angle_alpha   90.00
_cell.angle_beta   90.00
_cell.angle_gamma   90.00
#
_symmetry.space_group_name_H-M   'P 1'
#
loop_
_entity.id
_entity.type
_entity.pdbx_description
1 polymer ?
#
loop_
_entity_poly.entity_id
_entity_poly.type
_entity_poly.pdbx_seq_one_letter_code
_entity_poly.pdbx_strand_id
1 'polypeptide(L)'
;MTLADALRHPLVLRERGSGTLEVLEYALRAHKIKLSDLNVALYLDNTEGIKSYLEAAPHCLGFVSRRALMKEEAAGWLEIVPVQELRLSRRFEVVWVQGQPLSAQAQRFLTYTHRHSKTGL
;
A
#
# COMPACT_ATOMS: atom_id res chain seq x y z
N MET A 1 -5.64 -3.82 -16.80
CA MET A 1 -7.06 -3.78 -16.41
C MET A 1 -7.48 -2.32 -16.16
N THR A 2 -8.73 -1.93 -16.44
CA THR A 2 -9.24 -0.59 -16.05
C THR A 2 -9.49 -0.54 -14.54
N LEU A 3 -9.51 0.65 -13.95
CA LEU A 3 -9.85 0.83 -12.54
C LEU A 3 -11.28 0.38 -12.26
N ALA A 4 -12.22 0.70 -13.15
CA ALA A 4 -13.61 0.27 -13.00
C ALA A 4 -13.72 -1.26 -12.97
N ASP A 5 -13.02 -1.96 -13.85
CA ASP A 5 -13.01 -3.43 -13.86
C ASP A 5 -12.39 -4.00 -12.58
N ALA A 6 -11.28 -3.41 -12.12
CA ALA A 6 -10.60 -3.82 -10.88
C ALA A 6 -11.52 -3.77 -9.67
N LEU A 7 -12.26 -2.67 -9.53
CA LEU A 7 -13.10 -2.39 -8.37
C LEU A 7 -14.40 -3.21 -8.34
N ARG A 8 -14.69 -3.99 -9.39
CA ARG A 8 -15.79 -4.98 -9.36
C ARG A 8 -15.41 -6.26 -8.59
N HIS A 9 -14.13 -6.52 -8.40
CA HIS A 9 -13.68 -7.66 -7.60
C HIS A 9 -13.85 -7.37 -6.10
N PRO A 10 -14.15 -8.39 -5.27
CA PRO A 10 -14.09 -8.25 -3.83
C PRO A 10 -12.67 -7.83 -3.40
N LEU A 11 -12.58 -6.78 -2.59
CA LEU A 11 -11.32 -6.19 -2.18
C LEU A 11 -10.90 -6.67 -0.79
N VAL A 12 -9.63 -7.04 -0.65
CA VAL A 12 -8.98 -7.37 0.62
C VAL A 12 -8.04 -6.22 0.95
N LEU A 13 -8.42 -5.45 1.96
CA LEU A 13 -7.80 -4.16 2.25
C LEU A 13 -7.09 -4.17 3.60
N ARG A 14 -6.13 -3.26 3.76
CA ARG A 14 -5.53 -2.98 5.06
C ARG A 14 -6.52 -2.27 5.99
N GLU A 15 -6.34 -2.44 7.29
CA GLU A 15 -7.07 -1.78 8.36
C GLU A 15 -7.14 -0.25 8.18
N ARG A 16 -8.21 0.35 8.73
CA ARG A 16 -8.39 1.81 8.73
C ARG A 16 -7.25 2.47 9.52
N GLY A 17 -6.75 3.59 9.00
CA GLY A 17 -5.59 4.29 9.55
C GLY A 17 -4.24 3.69 9.12
N SER A 18 -4.23 2.63 8.32
CA SER A 18 -2.99 2.17 7.69
C SER A 18 -2.59 3.10 6.56
N GLY A 19 -1.29 3.45 6.48
CA GLY A 19 -0.79 4.28 5.38
C GLY A 19 -0.96 3.64 3.99
N THR A 20 -1.22 2.33 3.90
CA THR A 20 -1.50 1.66 2.61
C THR A 20 -2.92 1.95 2.17
N LEU A 21 -3.89 1.82 3.08
CA LEU A 21 -5.27 2.18 2.78
C LEU A 21 -5.37 3.67 2.46
N GLU A 22 -4.69 4.54 3.22
CA GLU A 22 -4.69 5.99 2.98
C GLU A 22 -4.20 6.36 1.57
N VAL A 23 -3.14 5.70 1.07
CA VAL A 23 -2.62 5.93 -0.29
C VAL A 23 -3.65 5.50 -1.34
N LEU A 24 -4.32 4.37 -1.14
CA LEU A 24 -5.40 3.92 -2.03
C LEU A 24 -6.58 4.90 -2.00
N GLU A 25 -7.05 5.28 -0.82
CA GLU A 25 -8.13 6.26 -0.65
C GLU A 25 -7.81 7.58 -1.33
N TYR A 26 -6.60 8.10 -1.15
CA TYR A 26 -6.15 9.33 -1.78
C TYR A 26 -6.18 9.23 -3.30
N ALA A 27 -5.70 8.11 -3.87
CA ALA A 27 -5.73 7.90 -5.31
C ALA A 27 -7.17 7.80 -5.85
N LEU A 28 -8.04 7.05 -5.16
CA LEU A 28 -9.45 6.89 -5.56
C LEU A 28 -10.25 8.19 -5.50
N ARG A 29 -9.90 9.13 -4.60
CA ARG A 29 -10.52 10.46 -4.55
C ARG A 29 -10.37 11.24 -5.85
N ALA A 30 -9.26 11.08 -6.58
CA ALA A 30 -9.07 11.71 -7.89
C ALA A 30 -10.10 11.22 -8.92
N HIS A 31 -10.63 10.01 -8.73
CA HIS A 31 -11.69 9.41 -9.54
C HIS A 31 -13.09 9.60 -8.94
N LYS A 32 -13.22 10.37 -7.84
CA LYS A 32 -14.47 10.60 -7.09
C LYS A 32 -15.10 9.31 -6.53
N ILE A 33 -14.29 8.29 -6.26
CA ILE A 33 -14.74 7.01 -5.72
C ILE A 33 -14.48 6.99 -4.21
N LYS A 34 -15.47 6.59 -3.41
CA LYS A 34 -15.30 6.37 -1.97
C LYS A 34 -15.17 4.88 -1.68
N LEU A 35 -14.43 4.51 -0.62
CA LEU A 35 -14.35 3.11 -0.18
C LEU A 35 -15.71 2.53 0.18
N SER A 36 -16.65 3.35 0.65
CA SER A 36 -18.03 2.94 0.96
C SER A 36 -18.79 2.38 -0.24
N ASP A 37 -18.34 2.71 -1.45
CA ASP A 37 -18.99 2.33 -2.70
C ASP A 37 -18.42 1.01 -3.26
N LEU A 38 -17.42 0.43 -2.58
CA LEU A 38 -16.68 -0.73 -3.02
C LEU A 38 -17.11 -2.00 -2.28
N ASN A 39 -17.03 -3.14 -2.97
CA ASN A 39 -17.18 -4.44 -2.34
C ASN A 39 -15.89 -4.81 -1.60
N VAL A 40 -15.82 -4.53 -0.30
CA VAL A 40 -14.70 -4.94 0.55
C VAL A 40 -15.03 -6.25 1.24
N ALA A 41 -14.33 -7.32 0.84
CA ALA A 41 -14.50 -8.65 1.43
C ALA A 41 -14.00 -8.70 2.88
N LEU A 42 -12.84 -8.07 3.14
CA LEU A 42 -12.20 -8.12 4.44
C LEU A 42 -11.22 -6.95 4.64
N TYR A 43 -11.12 -6.50 5.89
CA TYR A 43 -10.04 -5.64 6.37
C TYR A 43 -9.10 -6.45 7.26
N LEU A 44 -7.79 -6.35 7.01
CA LEU A 44 -6.75 -7.06 7.74
C LEU A 44 -5.68 -6.09 8.23
N ASP A 45 -5.17 -6.32 9.45
CA ASP A 45 -4.23 -5.43 10.12
C ASP A 45 -2.76 -5.63 9.71
N ASN A 46 -2.48 -6.65 8.89
CA ASN A 46 -1.13 -7.02 8.51
C ASN A 46 -1.05 -7.50 7.06
N THR A 47 0.14 -7.36 6.48
CA THR A 47 0.38 -7.69 5.06
C THR A 47 0.34 -9.19 4.79
N GLU A 48 0.82 -10.02 5.73
CA GLU A 48 0.87 -11.48 5.53
C GLU A 48 -0.54 -12.07 5.45
N GLY A 49 -1.47 -11.62 6.30
CA GLY A 49 -2.86 -12.03 6.25
C GLY A 49 -3.52 -11.69 4.91
N ILE A 50 -3.23 -10.51 4.33
CA ILE A 50 -3.73 -10.16 3.00
C ILE A 50 -3.24 -11.16 1.97
N LYS A 51 -1.93 -11.47 1.96
CA LYS A 51 -1.35 -12.43 1.01
C LYS A 51 -1.97 -13.82 1.16
N SER A 52 -2.02 -14.35 2.37
CA SER A 52 -2.61 -15.66 2.64
C SER A 52 -4.09 -15.74 2.24
N TYR A 53 -4.85 -14.65 2.42
CA TYR A 53 -6.23 -14.59 1.96
C TYR A 53 -6.32 -14.62 0.43
N LEU A 54 -5.51 -13.82 -0.26
CA LEU A 54 -5.51 -13.76 -1.73
C LEU A 54 -5.09 -15.08 -2.36
N GLU A 55 -4.13 -15.80 -1.78
CA GLU A 55 -3.73 -17.14 -2.22
C GLU A 55 -4.90 -18.14 -2.13
N ALA A 56 -5.75 -18.00 -1.11
CA ALA A 56 -6.92 -18.87 -0.92
C ALA A 56 -8.17 -18.40 -1.70
N ALA A 57 -8.20 -17.16 -2.18
CA ALA A 57 -9.38 -16.54 -2.79
C ALA A 57 -9.04 -15.90 -4.16
N PRO A 58 -8.95 -16.70 -5.24
CA PRO A 58 -8.43 -16.27 -6.55
C PRO A 58 -9.22 -15.16 -7.25
N HIS A 59 -10.46 -14.91 -6.83
CA HIS A 59 -11.32 -13.87 -7.41
C HIS A 59 -11.19 -12.50 -6.73
N CYS A 60 -10.45 -12.42 -5.62
CA CYS A 60 -10.26 -11.21 -4.85
C CYS A 60 -9.03 -10.42 -5.32
N LEU A 61 -9.06 -9.11 -5.11
CA LEU A 61 -7.90 -8.25 -5.31
C LEU A 61 -7.51 -7.58 -3.99
N GLY A 62 -6.21 -7.41 -3.77
CA GLY A 62 -5.71 -6.69 -2.61
C GLY A 62 -4.65 -5.66 -2.97
N PHE A 63 -4.45 -4.70 -2.08
CA PHE A 63 -3.48 -3.63 -2.24
C PHE A 63 -2.42 -3.72 -1.16
N VAL A 64 -1.18 -4.01 -1.57
CA VAL A 64 -0.02 -4.10 -0.68
C VAL A 64 1.19 -3.43 -1.33
N SER A 65 2.26 -3.21 -0.56
CA SER A 65 3.52 -2.72 -1.11
C SER A 65 4.11 -3.78 -2.05
N ARG A 66 4.55 -3.39 -3.26
CA ARG A 66 5.25 -4.28 -4.19
C ARG A 66 6.44 -4.99 -3.54
N ARG A 67 7.14 -4.30 -2.63
CA ARG A 67 8.28 -4.89 -1.90
C ARG A 67 7.88 -6.06 -1.00
N ALA A 68 6.62 -6.10 -0.54
CA ALA A 68 6.13 -7.16 0.33
C ALA A 68 5.64 -8.40 -0.44
N LEU A 69 5.50 -8.30 -1.78
CA LEU A 69 5.08 -9.40 -2.67
C LEU A 69 6.25 -10.10 -3.37
N MET A 70 7.49 -9.65 -3.20
CA MET A 70 8.63 -10.16 -3.98
C MET A 70 8.80 -11.68 -3.89
N LYS A 71 8.46 -12.28 -2.74
CA LYS A 71 8.59 -13.73 -2.53
C LYS A 71 7.47 -14.49 -3.26
N GLU A 72 6.24 -14.04 -3.09
CA GLU A 72 5.05 -14.67 -3.64
C GLU A 72 4.97 -14.50 -5.16
N GLU A 73 5.41 -13.35 -5.68
CA GLU A 73 5.57 -13.08 -7.11
C GLU A 73 6.63 -13.99 -7.73
N ALA A 74 7.80 -14.13 -7.08
CA ALA A 74 8.86 -15.02 -7.56
C ALA A 74 8.46 -16.51 -7.50
N ALA A 75 7.61 -16.88 -6.54
CA ALA A 75 7.06 -18.23 -6.41
C ALA A 75 5.85 -18.51 -7.33
N GLY A 76 5.29 -17.48 -7.97
CA GLY A 76 4.08 -17.59 -8.79
C GLY A 76 2.80 -17.85 -8.00
N TRP A 77 2.78 -17.57 -6.70
CA TRP A 77 1.59 -17.74 -5.85
C TRP A 77 0.64 -16.56 -5.95
N LEU A 78 1.20 -15.37 -6.14
CA LEU A 78 0.46 -14.13 -6.34
C LEU A 78 1.05 -13.40 -7.53
N GLU A 79 0.20 -12.68 -8.27
CA GLU A 79 0.62 -11.86 -9.40
C GLU A 79 0.28 -10.38 -9.18
N ILE A 80 1.09 -9.50 -9.77
CA ILE A 80 0.79 -8.07 -9.80
C ILE A 80 -0.15 -7.80 -10.97
N VAL A 81 -1.36 -7.33 -10.65
CA VAL A 81 -2.34 -6.94 -11.68
C VAL A 81 -2.21 -5.45 -12.00
N PRO A 82 -1.75 -5.06 -13.22
CA PRO A 82 -1.61 -3.65 -13.57
C PRO A 82 -2.98 -2.99 -13.80
N VAL A 83 -3.23 -1.92 -13.04
CA VAL A 83 -4.44 -1.08 -13.16
C VAL A 83 -4.04 0.24 -13.82
N GLN A 84 -4.53 0.48 -15.04
CA GLN A 84 -4.02 1.54 -15.93
C GLN A 84 -4.20 2.95 -15.35
N GLU A 85 -5.33 3.20 -14.71
CA GLU A 85 -5.73 4.53 -14.22
C GLU A 85 -5.28 4.77 -12.77
N LEU A 86 -4.65 3.78 -12.13
CA LEU A 86 -4.32 3.85 -10.71
C LEU A 86 -2.81 3.96 -10.50
N ARG A 87 -2.36 5.13 -10.06
CA ARG A 87 -0.99 5.37 -9.64
C ARG A 87 -0.93 5.56 -8.14
N LEU A 88 -0.38 4.56 -7.45
CA LEU A 88 -0.21 4.58 -5.99
C LEU A 88 1.22 5.01 -5.64
N SER A 89 1.42 6.32 -5.47
CA SER A 89 2.69 6.86 -4.99
C SER A 89 2.67 6.99 -3.47
N ARG A 90 3.71 6.49 -2.80
CA ARG A 90 3.92 6.72 -1.36
C ARG A 90 5.06 7.72 -1.16
N ARG A 91 4.83 8.72 -0.32
CA ARG A 91 5.89 9.57 0.23
C ARG A 91 6.31 9.01 1.58
N PHE A 92 7.62 8.92 1.80
CA PHE A 92 8.18 8.65 3.11
C PHE A 92 8.37 9.98 3.83
N GLU A 93 7.76 10.11 4.99
CA GLU A 93 7.76 11.33 5.77
C GLU A 93 8.43 11.06 7.13
N VAL A 94 9.08 12.10 7.65
CA VAL A 94 9.73 12.08 8.95
C VAL A 94 8.98 13.08 9.82
N VAL A 95 8.52 12.62 10.99
CA VAL A 95 7.72 13.43 11.92
C VAL A 95 8.40 13.44 13.28
N TRP A 96 8.49 14.61 13.90
CA TRP A 96 9.00 14.80 15.27
C TRP A 96 8.26 15.95 15.97
N VAL A 97 8.40 16.04 17.29
CA VAL A 97 7.72 17.05 18.11
C VAL A 97 8.27 18.44 17.81
N GLN A 98 7.38 19.38 17.50
CA GLN A 98 7.76 20.77 17.26
C GLN A 98 8.44 21.37 18.50
N GLY A 99 9.54 22.08 18.28
CA GLY A 99 10.31 22.71 19.37
C GLY A 99 11.26 21.76 20.12
N GLN A 100 11.21 20.45 19.85
CA GLN A 100 12.23 19.53 20.38
C GLN A 100 13.37 19.35 19.38
N PRO A 101 14.62 19.66 19.75
CA PRO A 101 15.76 19.41 18.88
C PRO A 101 15.96 17.90 18.72
N LEU A 102 16.31 17.48 17.51
CA LEU A 102 16.68 16.10 17.23
C LEU A 102 17.99 15.75 17.95
N SER A 103 18.07 14.53 18.50
CA SER A 103 19.33 14.02 19.04
C SER A 103 20.37 13.87 17.91
N ALA A 104 21.65 13.85 18.27
CA ALA A 104 22.72 13.61 17.30
C ALA A 104 22.54 12.27 16.57
N GLN A 105 22.03 11.24 17.25
CA GLN A 105 21.73 9.93 16.65
C GLN A 105 20.57 10.02 15.66
N ALA A 106 19.49 10.72 16.01
CA ALA A 106 18.36 10.94 15.12
C ALA A 106 18.79 11.72 13.87
N GLN A 107 19.56 12.80 14.02
CA GLN A 107 20.10 13.56 12.89
C GLN A 107 20.96 12.71 11.95
N ARG A 108 21.81 11.84 12.51
CA ARG A 108 22.62 10.88 11.73
C ARG A 108 21.74 9.88 10.98
N PHE A 109 20.71 9.35 11.63
CA PHE A 109 19.75 8.45 11.00
C PHE A 109 19.01 9.14 9.84
N LEU A 110 18.51 10.36 10.03
CA LEU A 110 17.85 11.13 8.97
C LEU A 110 18.80 11.39 7.79
N THR A 111 20.04 11.78 8.08
CA THR A 111 21.06 11.96 7.04
C THR A 111 21.31 10.66 6.28
N TYR A 112 21.38 9.53 6.97
CA TYR A 112 21.55 8.21 6.36
C TYR A 112 20.38 7.84 5.46
N THR A 113 19.13 7.99 5.94
CA THR A 113 17.92 7.67 5.17
C THR A 113 17.80 8.51 3.91
N HIS A 114 18.10 9.82 3.97
CA HIS A 114 18.04 10.71 2.81
C HIS A 114 19.06 10.36 1.73
N ARG A 115 20.25 9.86 2.12
CA ARG A 115 21.27 9.40 1.16
C ARG A 115 20.84 8.12 0.43
N HIS A 116 20.10 7.24 1.11
CA HIS A 116 19.75 5.92 0.58
C HIS A 116 18.31 5.84 0.03
N SER A 117 17.51 6.89 0.16
CA SER A 117 16.16 6.96 -0.40
C SER A 117 16.12 7.10 -1.92
N LYS A 118 17.26 7.39 -2.57
CA LYS A 118 17.36 7.48 -4.05
C LYS A 118 17.50 6.12 -4.75
N THR A 119 17.66 5.04 -3.99
CA THR A 119 17.78 3.68 -4.55
C THR A 119 16.39 3.04 -4.60
N GLY A 120 15.59 3.40 -5.61
CA GLY A 120 14.36 2.69 -5.99
C GLY A 120 13.16 2.90 -5.05
N LEU A 121 12.66 4.14 -4.98
CA LEU A 121 11.26 4.44 -4.65
C LEU A 121 10.42 4.47 -5.92
#